data_AF-A0A015U1C2-F1
#
_entry.id   AF-A0A015U1C2-F1
#
_cell.length_a   1.000
_cell.length_b   1.000
_cell.length_c   1.000
_cell.angle_alpha   90.00
_cell.angle_beta   90.00
_cell.angle_gamma   90.00
#
_symmetry.space_group_name_H-M   'P 1'
#
loop_
_entity.id
_entity.type
_entity.pdbx_description
1 polymer ?
#
loop_
_entity_poly.entity_id
_entity_poly.type
_entity_poly.pdbx_seq_one_letter_code
_entity_poly.pdbx_strand_id
1 'polypeptide(L)'
;MESKFHELKNRLLDNIDQTSESRLYMDIQLAQNCETLMSIIKKDIGYLAKEGILSPGIAEDFKDAFLSAGIKCNSGGSSGYMLIWDGTAVDISGTATAVIWKSERAFIKGRACAFLLGEVSAITCERSMVIAAGSSTILAEGDSVVGVSGYHASVKASDYATVVNMNCPNIDLRDNARLWLPARGSFAARKNCDIIVKDKEE
;
A
#
# COMPACT_ATOMS: atom_id res chain seq x y z
N MET A 1 -9.36 28.44 6.58
CA MET A 1 -9.36 27.22 5.76
C MET A 1 -8.33 27.31 4.63
N GLU A 2 -8.21 28.45 3.93
CA GLU A 2 -7.15 28.70 2.92
C GLU A 2 -5.72 28.49 3.44
N SER A 3 -5.42 28.91 4.67
CA SER A 3 -4.07 28.72 5.24
C SER A 3 -3.66 27.24 5.35
N LYS A 4 -4.54 26.34 5.83
CA LYS A 4 -4.25 24.89 5.90
C LYS A 4 -4.14 24.25 4.52
N PHE A 5 -4.91 24.72 3.54
CA PHE A 5 -4.82 24.26 2.16
C PHE A 5 -3.43 24.55 1.58
N HIS A 6 -2.99 25.81 1.66
CA HIS A 6 -1.69 26.22 1.13
C HIS A 6 -0.53 25.52 1.85
N GLU A 7 -0.64 25.36 3.17
CA GLU A 7 0.38 24.65 3.94
C GLU A 7 0.52 23.17 3.54
N LEU A 8 -0.59 22.43 3.45
CA LEU A 8 -0.56 21.04 3.00
C LEU A 8 -0.01 20.93 1.58
N LYS A 9 -0.51 21.78 0.66
CA LYS A 9 -0.06 21.80 -0.74
C LYS A 9 1.45 22.00 -0.83
N ASN A 10 1.98 23.01 -0.14
CA ASN A 10 3.41 23.31 -0.15
C ASN A 10 4.23 22.15 0.42
N ARG A 11 3.82 21.56 1.54
CA ARG A 11 4.54 20.40 2.13
C ARG A 11 4.57 19.19 1.21
N LEU A 12 3.50 18.94 0.45
CA LEU A 12 3.50 17.87 -0.55
C LEU A 12 4.46 18.20 -1.70
N LEU A 13 4.44 19.44 -2.21
CA LEU A 13 5.33 19.87 -3.29
C LEU A 13 6.82 19.85 -2.88
N ASP A 14 7.14 20.22 -1.64
CA ASP A 14 8.51 20.20 -1.11
C ASP A 14 9.09 18.78 -1.05
N ASN A 15 8.24 17.77 -0.92
CA ASN A 15 8.64 16.36 -0.92
C ASN A 15 8.68 15.75 -2.33
N ILE A 16 8.35 16.49 -3.38
CA ILE A 16 8.50 16.04 -4.76
C ILE A 16 9.85 16.49 -5.27
N ASP A 17 10.62 15.56 -5.84
CA ASP A 17 11.84 15.91 -6.57
C ASP A 17 11.47 16.79 -7.77
N GLN A 18 11.81 18.08 -7.69
CA GLN A 18 11.48 19.11 -8.69
C GLN A 18 12.14 18.85 -10.05
N THR A 19 13.11 17.93 -10.14
CA THR A 19 13.72 17.52 -11.42
C THR A 19 12.83 16.55 -12.20
N SER A 20 11.84 15.95 -11.53
CA SER A 20 10.80 15.16 -12.17
C SER A 20 9.68 16.07 -12.64
N GLU A 21 9.56 16.29 -13.96
CA GLU A 21 8.35 16.83 -14.61
C GLU A 21 7.18 15.82 -14.48
N SER A 22 6.89 15.40 -13.25
CA SER A 22 5.88 14.41 -12.97
C SER A 22 4.51 15.07 -13.12
N ARG A 23 3.60 14.38 -13.80
CA ARG A 23 2.17 14.74 -13.86
C ARG A 23 1.62 15.11 -12.47
N LEU A 24 2.07 14.41 -11.44
CA LEU A 24 1.65 14.62 -10.06
C LEU A 24 2.03 16.01 -9.53
N TYR A 25 3.25 16.49 -9.80
CA TYR A 25 3.66 17.84 -9.44
C TYR A 25 2.71 18.87 -10.03
N MET A 26 2.39 18.73 -11.32
CA MET A 26 1.47 19.65 -12.01
C MET A 26 0.04 19.56 -11.45
N ASP A 27 -0.48 18.35 -11.19
CA ASP A 27 -1.81 18.15 -10.62
C ASP A 27 -1.91 18.84 -9.23
N ILE A 28 -0.90 18.68 -8.37
CA ILE A 28 -0.87 19.33 -7.04
C ILE A 28 -0.69 20.85 -7.18
N GLN A 29 0.21 21.31 -8.05
CA GLN A 29 0.48 22.73 -8.29
C GLN A 29 -0.76 23.46 -8.84
N LEU A 30 -1.58 22.80 -9.65
CA LEU A 30 -2.82 23.37 -10.20
C LEU A 30 -4.04 23.22 -9.29
N ALA A 31 -3.95 22.45 -8.19
CA ALA A 31 -5.03 22.38 -7.21
C ALA A 31 -5.31 23.78 -6.64
N GLN A 32 -6.58 24.17 -6.65
CA GLN A 32 -7.04 25.51 -6.22
C GLN A 32 -7.69 25.51 -4.83
N ASN A 33 -8.09 24.35 -4.32
CA ASN A 33 -8.76 24.22 -3.03
C ASN A 33 -8.54 22.82 -2.42
N CYS A 34 -8.97 22.66 -1.16
CA CYS A 34 -8.86 21.38 -0.44
C CYS A 34 -9.56 20.23 -1.16
N GLU A 35 -10.73 20.45 -1.76
CA GLU A 35 -11.49 19.38 -2.39
C GLU A 35 -10.72 18.76 -3.56
N THR A 36 -10.20 19.59 -4.47
CA THR A 36 -9.38 19.15 -5.60
C THR A 36 -8.10 18.46 -5.12
N LEU A 37 -7.42 19.04 -4.12
CA LEU A 37 -6.20 18.44 -3.55
C LEU A 37 -6.47 17.07 -2.92
N MET A 38 -7.57 16.93 -2.17
CA MET A 38 -7.96 15.66 -1.56
C MET A 38 -8.34 14.61 -2.61
N SER A 39 -8.95 15.02 -3.72
CA SER A 39 -9.23 14.12 -4.84
C SER A 39 -7.95 13.58 -5.48
N ILE A 40 -6.93 14.43 -5.64
CA ILE A 40 -5.59 14.01 -6.12
C ILE A 40 -4.98 13.03 -5.13
N ILE A 41 -4.98 13.37 -3.83
CA ILE A 41 -4.44 12.51 -2.78
C ILE A 41 -5.12 11.14 -2.79
N LYS A 42 -6.44 11.07 -2.84
CA LYS A 42 -7.19 9.80 -2.87
C LYS A 42 -6.86 8.94 -4.09
N LYS A 43 -6.71 9.56 -5.25
CA LYS A 43 -6.44 8.87 -6.50
C LYS A 43 -5.06 8.18 -6.46
N ASP A 44 -4.06 8.88 -5.92
CA ASP A 44 -2.66 8.45 -5.96
C ASP A 44 -2.10 8.12 -4.55
N ILE A 45 -2.97 7.82 -3.57
CA ILE A 45 -2.63 7.76 -2.13
C ILE A 45 -1.47 6.79 -1.82
N GLY A 46 -1.47 5.62 -2.48
CA GLY A 46 -0.43 4.62 -2.29
C GLY A 46 0.91 5.04 -2.90
N TYR A 47 0.88 5.72 -4.05
CA TYR A 47 2.09 6.25 -4.68
C TYR A 47 2.67 7.41 -3.87
N LEU A 48 1.85 8.39 -3.51
CA LEU A 48 2.22 9.51 -2.66
C LEU A 48 2.90 9.02 -1.36
N ALA A 49 2.32 7.99 -0.75
CA ALA A 49 2.85 7.43 0.47
C ALA A 49 4.17 6.66 0.28
N LYS A 50 4.25 5.85 -0.79
CA LYS A 50 5.43 5.05 -1.10
C LYS A 50 6.65 5.93 -1.41
N GLU A 51 6.45 7.01 -2.15
CA GLU A 51 7.53 7.94 -2.52
C GLU A 51 7.85 8.94 -1.40
N GLY A 52 7.20 8.83 -0.23
CA GLY A 52 7.44 9.73 0.91
C GLY A 52 6.84 11.13 0.77
N ILE A 53 6.14 11.41 -0.34
CA ILE A 53 5.45 12.69 -0.58
C ILE A 53 4.39 12.92 0.50
N LEU A 54 3.57 11.90 0.76
CA LEU A 54 2.68 11.82 1.91
C LEU A 54 3.36 10.98 3.00
N SER A 55 3.63 11.58 4.15
CA SER A 55 4.31 10.92 5.27
C SER A 55 3.40 10.82 6.52
N PRO A 56 3.73 9.96 7.49
CA PRO A 56 3.01 9.91 8.77
C PRO A 56 2.92 11.26 9.48
N GLY A 57 3.98 12.08 9.43
CA GLY A 57 3.97 13.42 10.01
C GLY A 57 2.95 14.34 9.34
N ILE A 58 2.87 14.33 8.00
CA ILE A 58 1.83 15.08 7.28
C ILE A 58 0.44 14.52 7.62
N ALA A 59 0.29 13.20 7.70
CA ALA A 59 -0.97 12.56 8.04
C ALA A 59 -1.48 12.97 9.45
N GLU A 60 -0.59 13.06 10.44
CA GLU A 60 -0.91 13.52 11.79
C GLU A 60 -1.26 15.02 11.82
N ASP A 61 -0.42 15.87 11.23
CA ASP A 61 -0.59 17.33 11.27
C ASP A 61 -1.90 17.79 10.59
N PHE A 62 -2.34 17.06 9.55
CA PHE A 62 -3.54 17.37 8.76
C PHE A 62 -4.71 16.41 8.97
N LYS A 63 -4.71 15.60 10.02
CA LYS A 63 -5.74 14.57 10.28
C LYS A 63 -7.18 15.08 10.20
N ASP A 64 -7.45 16.30 10.68
CA ASP A 64 -8.80 16.88 10.64
C ASP A 64 -9.25 17.21 9.21
N ALA A 65 -8.31 17.65 8.36
CA ALA A 65 -8.60 17.92 6.95
C ALA A 65 -8.83 16.62 6.18
N PHE A 66 -8.03 15.59 6.46
CA PHE A 66 -8.23 14.25 5.91
C PHE A 66 -9.58 13.66 6.34
N LEU A 67 -9.93 13.74 7.62
CA LEU A 67 -11.19 13.24 8.14
C LEU A 67 -12.39 13.98 7.51
N SER A 68 -12.31 15.30 7.37
CA SER A 68 -13.34 16.11 6.70
C SER A 68 -13.52 15.73 5.22
N ALA A 69 -12.45 15.24 4.58
CA ALA A 69 -12.48 14.71 3.24
C ALA A 69 -12.85 13.21 3.17
N GLY A 70 -13.17 12.56 4.29
CA GLY A 70 -13.53 11.14 4.34
C GLY A 70 -12.34 10.18 4.25
N ILE A 71 -11.13 10.65 4.59
CA ILE A 71 -9.95 9.82 4.79
C ILE A 71 -9.80 9.60 6.31
N LYS A 72 -9.98 8.36 6.75
CA LYS A 72 -9.85 8.00 8.17
C LYS A 72 -8.38 7.92 8.57
N CYS A 73 -8.09 8.34 9.79
CA CYS A 73 -6.76 8.28 10.37
C CYS A 73 -6.74 7.28 11.54
N ASN A 74 -5.70 6.44 11.63
CA ASN A 74 -5.47 5.46 12.70
C ASN A 74 -6.69 4.61 13.08
N SER A 75 -7.50 4.26 12.08
CA SER A 75 -8.69 3.45 12.27
C SER A 75 -8.98 2.62 11.02
N GLY A 76 -9.43 1.38 11.23
CA GLY A 76 -9.85 0.48 10.17
C GLY A 76 -11.25 0.79 9.63
N GLY A 77 -11.71 -0.03 8.70
CA GLY A 77 -13.07 0.03 8.17
C GLY A 77 -13.28 -0.74 6.87
N SER A 78 -14.47 -0.60 6.31
CA SER A 78 -14.95 -1.39 5.18
C SER A 78 -15.08 -0.62 3.85
N SER A 79 -14.84 0.69 3.86
CA SER A 79 -14.96 1.54 2.67
C SER A 79 -14.17 2.84 2.84
N GLY A 80 -13.85 3.49 1.72
CA GLY A 80 -13.16 4.78 1.69
C GLY A 80 -11.66 4.63 1.86
N TYR A 81 -11.01 5.68 2.37
CA TYR A 81 -9.56 5.78 2.45
C TYR A 81 -9.09 5.80 3.90
N MET A 82 -7.96 5.16 4.18
CA MET A 82 -7.38 5.07 5.53
C MET A 82 -5.89 5.37 5.48
N LEU A 83 -5.43 6.19 6.43
CA LEU A 83 -4.03 6.46 6.73
C LEU A 83 -3.76 5.96 8.14
N ILE A 84 -2.83 5.02 8.30
CA ILE A 84 -2.58 4.33 9.57
C ILE A 84 -1.09 4.40 9.86
N TRP A 85 -0.71 4.95 11.00
CA TRP A 85 0.68 5.06 11.44
C TRP A 85 0.83 4.61 12.89
N ASP A 86 1.90 3.90 13.19
CA ASP A 86 2.24 3.41 14.54
C ASP A 86 1.05 2.71 15.25
N GLY A 87 0.29 1.91 14.50
CA GLY A 87 -0.93 1.25 14.98
C GLY A 87 -0.68 -0.16 15.55
N THR A 88 -1.46 -0.57 16.55
CA THR A 88 -1.38 -1.92 17.13
C THR A 88 -2.10 -2.97 16.29
N ALA A 89 -3.40 -2.80 16.03
CA ALA A 89 -4.16 -3.72 15.18
C ALA A 89 -5.24 -2.99 14.38
N VAL A 90 -5.35 -3.28 13.08
CA VAL A 90 -6.34 -2.66 12.20
C VAL A 90 -6.99 -3.67 11.24
N ASP A 91 -8.31 -3.53 11.06
CA ASP A 91 -9.11 -4.33 10.14
C ASP A 91 -9.52 -3.50 8.92
N ILE A 92 -9.10 -3.94 7.73
CA ILE A 92 -9.39 -3.30 6.45
C ILE A 92 -10.21 -4.28 5.61
N SER A 93 -11.41 -3.88 5.20
CA SER A 93 -12.34 -4.78 4.52
C SER A 93 -13.14 -4.12 3.41
N GLY A 94 -14.01 -4.88 2.76
CA GLY A 94 -14.97 -4.35 1.79
C GLY A 94 -14.30 -3.74 0.58
N THR A 95 -14.45 -2.43 0.37
CA THR A 95 -13.83 -1.68 -0.73
C THR A 95 -12.92 -0.55 -0.22
N ALA A 96 -12.34 -0.75 0.97
CA ALA A 96 -11.44 0.23 1.56
C ALA A 96 -10.07 0.22 0.88
N THR A 97 -9.44 1.40 0.82
CA THR A 97 -8.04 1.59 0.42
C THR A 97 -7.27 2.13 1.62
N ALA A 98 -6.24 1.41 2.08
CA ALA A 98 -5.47 1.79 3.24
C ALA A 98 -3.98 1.99 2.91
N VAL A 99 -3.36 2.97 3.56
CA VAL A 99 -1.90 3.09 3.66
C VAL A 99 -1.52 2.88 5.10
N ILE A 100 -0.55 1.99 5.34
CA ILE A 100 -0.15 1.55 6.67
C ILE A 100 1.35 1.73 6.82
N TRP A 101 1.77 2.75 7.58
CA TRP A 101 3.15 2.97 7.99
C TRP A 101 3.37 2.40 9.37
N LYS A 102 3.99 1.21 9.44
CA LYS A 102 4.28 0.52 10.70
C LYS A 102 3.04 0.14 11.51
N SER A 103 2.76 -1.16 11.57
CA SER A 103 1.68 -1.68 12.40
C SER A 103 1.97 -3.10 12.87
N GLU A 104 1.68 -3.38 14.14
CA GLU A 104 1.91 -4.73 14.69
C GLU A 104 1.03 -5.77 14.01
N ARG A 105 -0.17 -5.39 13.55
CA ARG A 105 -1.09 -6.28 12.84
C ARG A 105 -2.07 -5.54 11.91
N ALA A 106 -2.13 -5.95 10.65
CA ALA A 106 -3.17 -5.56 9.71
C ALA A 106 -3.92 -6.78 9.19
N PHE A 107 -5.25 -6.79 9.28
CA PHE A 107 -6.10 -7.83 8.70
C PHE A 107 -6.85 -7.26 7.50
N ILE A 108 -6.59 -7.77 6.30
CA ILE A 108 -7.03 -7.17 5.03
C ILE A 108 -7.86 -8.21 4.26
N LYS A 109 -9.15 -7.94 4.06
CA LYS A 109 -10.09 -8.90 3.43
C LYS A 109 -11.08 -8.26 2.46
N GLY A 110 -11.87 -9.09 1.79
CA GLY A 110 -12.84 -8.61 0.80
C GLY A 110 -12.14 -8.05 -0.43
N ARG A 111 -12.65 -6.96 -1.01
CA ARG A 111 -12.02 -6.25 -2.14
C ARG A 111 -11.17 -5.08 -1.65
N ALA A 112 -10.62 -5.18 -0.44
CA ALA A 112 -9.80 -4.13 0.14
C ALA A 112 -8.42 -4.08 -0.53
N CYS A 113 -7.88 -2.87 -0.62
CA CYS A 113 -6.53 -2.61 -1.09
C CYS A 113 -5.69 -2.01 0.04
N ALA A 114 -4.48 -2.52 0.27
CA ALA A 114 -3.59 -1.98 1.30
C ALA A 114 -2.15 -1.79 0.78
N PHE A 115 -1.55 -0.66 1.14
CA PHE A 115 -0.15 -0.36 0.92
C PHE A 115 0.59 -0.45 2.25
N LEU A 116 1.49 -1.42 2.38
CA LEU A 116 2.26 -1.66 3.60
C LEU A 116 3.65 -1.04 3.46
N LEU A 117 3.89 -0.01 4.26
CA LEU A 117 5.08 0.81 4.24
C LEU A 117 5.78 0.67 5.60
N GLY A 118 7.06 0.29 5.60
CA GLY A 118 7.79 -0.03 6.83
C GLY A 118 7.43 -1.38 7.44
N GLU A 119 7.51 -1.45 8.78
CA GLU A 119 7.39 -2.69 9.56
C GLU A 119 5.94 -3.08 9.82
N VAL A 120 5.39 -3.98 8.99
CA VAL A 120 3.98 -4.40 9.10
C VAL A 120 3.84 -5.91 9.10
N SER A 121 3.12 -6.46 10.07
CA SER A 121 2.64 -7.84 9.98
C SER A 121 1.21 -7.85 9.45
N ALA A 122 0.96 -8.54 8.35
CA ALA A 122 -0.34 -8.55 7.69
C ALA A 122 -0.87 -9.97 7.44
N ILE A 123 -2.18 -10.11 7.56
CA ILE A 123 -2.92 -11.26 7.07
C ILE A 123 -3.86 -10.74 6.00
N THR A 124 -3.81 -11.35 4.82
CA THR A 124 -4.60 -10.95 3.67
C THR A 124 -5.36 -12.13 3.10
N CYS A 125 -6.67 -11.98 2.90
CA CYS A 125 -7.52 -13.08 2.44
C CYS A 125 -8.71 -12.63 1.59
N GLU A 126 -9.41 -13.60 1.01
CA GLU A 126 -10.48 -13.36 0.02
C GLU A 126 -9.92 -12.60 -1.19
N ARG A 127 -10.67 -11.69 -1.82
CA ARG A 127 -10.27 -10.99 -3.07
C ARG A 127 -9.44 -9.72 -2.83
N SER A 128 -8.63 -9.71 -1.79
CA SER A 128 -7.92 -8.50 -1.35
C SER A 128 -6.63 -8.30 -2.14
N MET A 129 -6.13 -7.06 -2.13
CA MET A 129 -4.87 -6.69 -2.76
C MET A 129 -3.95 -5.99 -1.77
N VAL A 130 -2.71 -6.47 -1.66
CA VAL A 130 -1.69 -5.89 -0.81
C VAL A 130 -0.45 -5.59 -1.63
N ILE A 131 0.09 -4.38 -1.46
CA ILE A 131 1.39 -3.98 -1.99
C ILE A 131 2.30 -3.63 -0.82
N ALA A 132 3.34 -4.42 -0.63
CA ALA A 132 4.31 -4.24 0.44
C ALA A 132 5.65 -3.75 -0.11
N ALA A 133 6.01 -2.53 0.27
CA ALA A 133 7.27 -1.89 -0.11
C ALA A 133 8.26 -1.75 1.06
N GLY A 134 7.86 -2.12 2.28
CA GLY A 134 8.71 -2.12 3.47
C GLY A 134 9.13 -3.50 3.96
N SER A 135 9.63 -3.54 5.20
CA SER A 135 9.93 -4.75 5.96
C SER A 135 8.64 -5.40 6.46
N SER A 136 7.94 -6.16 5.63
CA SER A 136 6.62 -6.72 6.00
C SER A 136 6.62 -8.25 6.12
N THR A 137 5.89 -8.79 7.10
CA THR A 137 5.57 -10.22 7.16
C THR A 137 4.12 -10.42 6.75
N ILE A 138 3.87 -11.21 5.70
CA ILE A 138 2.54 -11.34 5.10
C ILE A 138 2.14 -12.81 5.05
N LEU A 139 0.96 -13.10 5.59
CA LEU A 139 0.25 -14.36 5.37
C LEU A 139 -0.86 -14.09 4.35
N ALA A 140 -0.78 -14.71 3.18
CA ALA A 140 -1.71 -14.56 2.08
C ALA A 140 -2.52 -15.84 1.88
N GLU A 141 -3.84 -15.74 1.96
CA GLU A 141 -4.76 -16.87 1.85
C GLU A 141 -5.89 -16.51 0.86
N GLY A 142 -6.65 -17.51 0.40
CA GLY A 142 -7.78 -17.28 -0.49
C GLY A 142 -7.37 -16.64 -1.84
N ASP A 143 -8.35 -16.06 -2.54
CA ASP A 143 -8.17 -15.38 -3.82
C ASP A 143 -7.37 -14.03 -3.74
N SER A 144 -6.43 -13.91 -2.81
CA SER A 144 -5.75 -12.65 -2.51
C SER A 144 -4.52 -12.44 -3.40
N VAL A 145 -4.15 -11.17 -3.60
CA VAL A 145 -2.99 -10.79 -4.40
C VAL A 145 -2.00 -9.98 -3.57
N VAL A 146 -0.74 -10.41 -3.54
CA VAL A 146 0.33 -9.73 -2.79
C VAL A 146 1.48 -9.37 -3.71
N GLY A 147 1.67 -8.07 -3.96
CA GLY A 147 2.88 -7.53 -4.57
C GLY A 147 3.90 -7.18 -3.51
N VAL A 148 5.13 -7.68 -3.63
CA VAL A 148 6.19 -7.43 -2.62
C VAL A 148 7.49 -6.98 -3.26
N SER A 149 8.01 -5.83 -2.83
CA SER A 149 9.25 -5.23 -3.35
C SER A 149 10.31 -4.94 -2.29
N GLY A 150 10.06 -5.26 -1.01
CA GLY A 150 10.98 -4.99 0.09
C GLY A 150 12.01 -6.12 0.31
N TYR A 151 13.28 -5.76 0.48
CA TYR A 151 14.39 -6.70 0.75
C TYR A 151 14.25 -7.49 2.06
N HIS A 152 13.47 -6.97 3.02
CA HIS A 152 13.21 -7.60 4.32
C HIS A 152 11.77 -8.08 4.46
N ALA A 153 11.05 -8.21 3.35
CA ALA A 153 9.72 -8.79 3.38
C ALA A 153 9.77 -10.33 3.42
N SER A 154 8.73 -10.93 3.97
CA SER A 154 8.48 -12.37 3.92
C SER A 154 7.02 -12.64 3.62
N VAL A 155 6.75 -13.53 2.67
CA VAL A 155 5.38 -13.93 2.30
C VAL A 155 5.21 -15.43 2.45
N LYS A 156 4.14 -15.82 3.15
CA LYS A 156 3.61 -17.19 3.15
C LYS A 156 2.28 -17.18 2.44
N ALA A 157 2.11 -17.97 1.38
CA ALA A 157 0.90 -17.97 0.57
C ALA A 157 0.26 -19.36 0.46
N SER A 158 -1.06 -19.44 0.58
CA SER A 158 -1.86 -20.65 0.42
C SER A 158 -3.24 -20.35 -0.21
N ASP A 159 -4.00 -21.39 -0.50
CA ASP A 159 -5.42 -21.35 -0.85
C ASP A 159 -5.76 -20.42 -2.03
N TYR A 160 -5.05 -20.58 -3.15
CA TYR A 160 -5.18 -19.78 -4.38
C TYR A 160 -4.62 -18.35 -4.34
N ALA A 161 -3.90 -18.00 -3.27
CA ALA A 161 -3.24 -16.70 -3.18
C ALA A 161 -2.19 -16.54 -4.29
N THR A 162 -2.10 -15.33 -4.84
CA THR A 162 -1.12 -14.97 -5.86
C THR A 162 -0.09 -14.01 -5.29
N VAL A 163 1.18 -14.38 -5.38
CA VAL A 163 2.31 -13.53 -4.98
C VAL A 163 3.03 -13.01 -6.21
N VAL A 164 3.21 -11.69 -6.30
CA VAL A 164 4.01 -11.01 -7.32
C VAL A 164 5.31 -10.54 -6.67
N ASN A 165 6.40 -11.23 -6.98
CA ASN A 165 7.69 -10.94 -6.38
C ASN A 165 8.49 -9.91 -7.20
N MET A 166 8.63 -8.70 -6.68
CA MET A 166 9.40 -7.64 -7.33
C MET A 166 10.82 -7.50 -6.80
N ASN A 167 11.15 -7.99 -5.59
CA ASN A 167 12.52 -8.08 -5.05
C ASN A 167 12.62 -8.73 -3.64
N CYS A 168 11.74 -9.68 -3.33
CA CYS A 168 11.64 -10.30 -2.01
C CYS A 168 12.42 -11.63 -1.99
N PRO A 169 13.37 -11.80 -1.05
CA PRO A 169 14.18 -13.00 -0.97
C PRO A 169 13.48 -14.19 -0.28
N ASN A 170 12.40 -13.95 0.47
CA ASN A 170 11.78 -14.95 1.34
C ASN A 170 10.29 -15.20 0.99
N ILE A 171 10.01 -16.19 0.15
CA ILE A 171 8.65 -16.60 -0.23
C ILE A 171 8.47 -18.11 -0.02
N ASP A 172 7.43 -18.51 0.74
CA ASP A 172 6.98 -19.90 0.94
C ASP A 172 5.55 -20.07 0.39
N LEU A 173 5.36 -21.00 -0.56
CA LEU A 173 4.08 -21.24 -1.25
C LEU A 173 3.52 -22.64 -0.93
N ARG A 174 2.20 -22.71 -0.72
CA ARG A 174 1.44 -23.95 -0.48
C ARG A 174 0.08 -23.93 -1.17
N ASP A 175 -0.56 -25.09 -1.23
CA ASP A 175 -2.02 -25.24 -1.44
C ASP A 175 -2.60 -24.41 -2.61
N ASN A 176 -2.16 -24.68 -3.84
CA ASN A 176 -2.60 -23.99 -5.07
C ASN A 176 -2.24 -22.50 -5.16
N ALA A 177 -1.32 -22.01 -4.33
CA ALA A 177 -0.76 -20.68 -4.48
C ALA A 177 0.02 -20.52 -5.79
N ARG A 178 0.04 -19.29 -6.29
CA ARG A 178 0.74 -18.91 -7.51
C ARG A 178 1.83 -17.90 -7.21
N LEU A 179 2.97 -18.04 -7.88
CA LEU A 179 4.06 -17.07 -7.82
C LEU A 179 4.38 -16.54 -9.20
N TRP A 180 4.33 -15.21 -9.33
CA TRP A 180 4.78 -14.48 -10.50
C TRP A 180 6.12 -13.81 -10.19
N LEU A 181 7.14 -14.11 -11.00
CA LEU A 181 8.50 -13.60 -10.86
C LEU A 181 8.86 -12.65 -12.04
N PRO A 182 8.55 -11.35 -11.95
CA PRO A 182 9.11 -10.34 -12.86
C PRO A 182 10.58 -9.99 -12.56
N ALA A 183 11.13 -10.41 -11.41
CA ALA A 183 12.49 -10.15 -10.97
C ALA A 183 13.17 -11.40 -10.39
N ARG A 184 14.50 -11.38 -10.25
CA ARG A 184 15.29 -12.48 -9.65
C ARG A 184 14.98 -12.61 -8.15
N GLY A 185 14.84 -13.83 -7.66
CA GLY A 185 14.63 -14.10 -6.23
C GLY A 185 14.80 -15.58 -5.88
N SER A 186 14.92 -15.87 -4.59
CA SER A 186 14.89 -17.23 -4.04
C SER A 186 13.50 -17.53 -3.49
N PHE A 187 13.00 -18.75 -3.68
CA PHE A 187 11.68 -19.15 -3.21
C PHE A 187 11.65 -20.64 -2.85
N ALA A 188 10.75 -21.00 -1.95
CA ALA A 188 10.40 -22.39 -1.64
C ALA A 188 8.96 -22.65 -2.07
N ALA A 189 8.76 -23.66 -2.92
CA ALA A 189 7.42 -24.09 -3.35
C ALA A 189 7.19 -25.56 -2.94
N ARG A 190 6.01 -25.85 -2.39
CA ARG A 190 5.59 -27.22 -2.06
C ARG A 190 4.68 -27.78 -3.16
N LYS A 191 4.23 -29.04 -3.01
CA LYS A 191 3.34 -29.71 -4.00
C LYS A 191 2.13 -28.82 -4.35
N ASN A 192 1.72 -28.86 -5.61
CA ASN A 192 0.57 -28.12 -6.17
C ASN A 192 0.69 -26.59 -6.10
N CYS A 193 1.87 -26.03 -6.42
CA CYS A 193 2.05 -24.59 -6.63
C CYS A 193 2.39 -24.32 -8.10
N ASP A 194 1.84 -23.25 -8.67
CA ASP A 194 2.21 -22.80 -10.01
C ASP A 194 3.30 -21.71 -9.91
N ILE A 195 4.45 -21.95 -10.54
CA ILE A 195 5.52 -20.96 -10.66
C ILE A 195 5.51 -20.44 -12.09
N ILE A 196 5.23 -19.14 -12.24
CA ILE A 196 5.19 -18.48 -13.54
C ILE A 196 6.42 -17.57 -13.64
N VAL A 197 7.41 -18.04 -14.39
CA VAL A 197 8.57 -17.24 -14.83
C VAL A 197 8.24 -16.69 -16.22
N LYS A 198 8.18 -15.37 -16.36
CA LYS A 198 8.15 -14.73 -17.67
C LYS A 198 9.49 -14.05 -17.87
N ASP A 199 10.28 -14.55 -18.81
CA ASP A 199 11.37 -13.76 -19.36
C ASP A 199 10.76 -12.50 -19.99
N LYS A 200 11.42 -11.35 -19.81
CA LYS A 200 11.12 -10.19 -20.65
C LYS A 200 11.40 -10.63 -22.07
N GLU A 201 10.37 -10.65 -22.92
CA GLU A 201 10.60 -10.62 -24.36
C GLU A 201 11.48 -9.39 -24.64
N GLU A 202 12.62 -9.63 -25.30
CA GLU A 202 13.65 -8.64 -25.67
C GLU A 202 13.09 -7.52 -26.55
#